data_AF-A0A944N6N7-F1
#
_entry.id   AF-A0A944N6N7-F1
#
_cell.length_a   1.000
_cell.length_b   1.000
_cell.length_c   1.000
_cell.angle_alpha   90.00
_cell.angle_beta   90.00
_cell.angle_gamma   90.00
#
_symmetry.space_group_name_H-M   'P 1'
#
loop_
_entity.id
_entity.type
_entity.pdbx_description
1 polymer ?
#
loop_
_entity_poly.entity_id
_entity_poly.type
_entity_poly.pdbx_seq_one_letter_code
_entity_poly.pdbx_strand_id
1 'polypeptide(L)'
;MSKYTLLLAVTLISLLFSTTELGATNSGNSIVQTARGELGNDDSDPGFEPDGRYQADGVNNWCSEFVSWVYDQAGYPFTGGSLGGWMKWNTVQIRDWFSDNSTYVERDGGDWGRLQPQPGDYVFISRASNPGRAHSGIVKRVDSRGGLWTIEGNNAGRVVDEYYYPSFRTNDSSDLPAETNGIVMGFGLRTGKNIRLNGSASASSSGNNRSPYRAFDGNSSTFWRNRTNQTGSQWLELKFNSAQTVTKVRLTFGSHYCRNYKFRVKRSSGSWHYVKTITGNSRRNRAHVWFTPQENVKRIRIYCTRYSADDYFSLYEMEVMK
;
A
#
# COMPACT_ATOMS: atom_id res chain seq x y z
N MET A 1 -18.14 51.58 -40.17
CA MET A 1 -17.06 50.57 -40.04
C MET A 1 -16.99 50.14 -38.59
N SER A 2 -17.53 48.95 -38.26
CA SER A 2 -17.57 48.41 -36.91
C SER A 2 -16.24 47.72 -36.58
N LYS A 3 -15.62 48.06 -35.45
CA LYS A 3 -14.43 47.38 -34.92
C LYS A 3 -14.88 46.27 -33.96
N TYR A 4 -14.62 45.02 -34.34
CA TYR A 4 -14.74 43.86 -33.45
C TYR A 4 -13.57 43.86 -32.45
N THR A 5 -13.85 43.86 -31.16
CA THR A 5 -12.88 43.53 -30.11
C THR A 5 -13.21 42.14 -29.59
N LEU A 6 -12.35 41.17 -29.91
CA LEU A 6 -12.44 39.78 -29.48
C LEU A 6 -11.89 39.68 -28.03
N LEU A 7 -12.75 39.36 -27.07
CA LEU A 7 -12.31 39.02 -25.70
C LEU A 7 -12.00 37.52 -25.66
N LEU A 8 -10.72 37.15 -25.50
CA LEU A 8 -10.32 35.78 -25.17
C LEU A 8 -10.63 35.50 -23.69
N ALA A 9 -11.59 34.61 -23.43
CA ALA A 9 -11.78 34.02 -22.11
C ALA A 9 -10.75 32.88 -21.94
N VAL A 10 -9.73 33.11 -21.12
CA VAL A 10 -8.82 32.05 -20.65
C VAL A 10 -9.50 31.36 -19.48
N THR A 11 -10.04 30.17 -19.70
CA THR A 11 -10.56 29.32 -18.63
C THR A 11 -9.39 28.72 -17.87
N LEU A 12 -9.04 29.29 -16.71
CA LEU A 12 -8.12 28.65 -15.77
C LEU A 12 -8.80 27.40 -15.19
N ILE A 13 -8.39 26.23 -15.65
CA ILE A 13 -8.69 24.96 -14.99
C ILE A 13 -7.84 24.91 -13.72
N SER A 14 -8.41 25.34 -12.59
CA SER A 14 -7.83 25.10 -11.28
C SER A 14 -7.99 23.61 -10.95
N LEU A 15 -6.95 22.82 -11.17
CA LEU A 15 -6.85 21.45 -10.64
C LEU A 15 -6.83 21.53 -9.10
N LEU A 16 -7.96 21.19 -8.49
CA LEU A 16 -8.09 21.03 -7.04
C LEU A 16 -7.39 19.72 -6.64
N PHE A 17 -6.11 19.80 -6.29
CA PHE A 17 -5.43 18.71 -5.59
C PHE A 17 -5.89 18.70 -4.13
N SER A 18 -6.28 17.52 -3.62
CA SER A 18 -6.63 17.38 -2.21
C SER A 18 -5.41 17.66 -1.33
N THR A 19 -5.60 18.25 -0.15
CA THR A 19 -4.49 18.45 0.83
C THR A 19 -3.83 17.14 1.23
N THR A 20 -4.54 16.02 1.08
CA THR A 20 -4.01 14.67 1.27
C THR A 20 -3.10 14.20 0.14
N GLU A 21 -3.40 14.52 -1.12
CA GLU A 21 -2.50 14.27 -2.24
C GLU A 21 -1.25 15.14 -2.14
N LEU A 22 -1.38 16.41 -1.75
CA LEU A 22 -0.24 17.29 -1.47
C LEU A 22 0.65 16.77 -0.33
N GLY A 23 0.07 16.21 0.74
CA GLY A 23 0.84 15.57 1.82
C GLY A 23 1.52 14.24 1.40
N ALA A 24 0.86 13.46 0.53
CA ALA A 24 1.40 12.22 -0.02
C ALA A 24 2.53 12.45 -1.05
N THR A 25 2.41 13.51 -1.86
CA THR A 25 3.47 13.95 -2.77
C THR A 25 4.62 14.59 -2.00
N ASN A 26 4.36 15.43 -0.99
CA ASN A 26 5.41 16.02 -0.15
C ASN A 26 6.23 14.96 0.61
N SER A 27 5.56 13.92 1.14
CA SER A 27 6.24 12.78 1.80
C SER A 27 7.01 11.87 0.84
N GLY A 28 6.59 11.77 -0.43
CA GLY A 28 7.31 11.00 -1.43
C GLY A 28 8.54 11.73 -1.91
N ASN A 29 8.39 13.04 -2.09
CA ASN A 29 9.48 13.92 -2.45
C ASN A 29 10.55 13.98 -1.37
N SER A 30 10.20 13.96 -0.07
CA SER A 30 11.22 13.92 0.99
C SER A 30 12.03 12.63 0.95
N ILE A 31 11.39 11.46 0.82
CA ILE A 31 12.09 10.16 0.69
C ILE A 31 13.00 10.14 -0.54
N VAL A 32 12.51 10.61 -1.69
CA VAL A 32 13.33 10.70 -2.91
C VAL A 32 14.48 11.70 -2.74
N GLN A 33 14.25 12.85 -2.11
CA GLN A 33 15.30 13.83 -1.84
C GLN A 33 16.38 13.28 -0.90
N THR A 34 15.98 12.62 0.19
CA THR A 34 16.89 11.94 1.11
C THR A 34 17.71 10.86 0.38
N ALA A 35 17.06 10.03 -0.43
CA ALA A 35 17.74 9.02 -1.25
C ALA A 35 18.79 9.63 -2.21
N ARG A 36 18.47 10.79 -2.82
CA ARG A 36 19.41 11.50 -3.70
C ARG A 36 20.54 12.20 -2.94
N GLY A 37 20.34 12.50 -1.65
CA GLY A 37 21.40 13.02 -0.78
C GLY A 37 22.56 12.05 -0.62
N GLU A 38 22.33 10.75 -0.83
CA GLU A 38 23.35 9.70 -0.73
C GLU A 38 24.11 9.45 -2.05
N LEU A 39 23.84 10.22 -3.11
CA LEU A 39 24.58 10.09 -4.36
C LEU A 39 26.06 10.47 -4.17
N GLY A 40 26.96 9.66 -4.71
CA GLY A 40 28.41 9.79 -4.50
C GLY A 40 28.93 9.01 -3.29
N ASN A 41 28.05 8.39 -2.49
CA ASN A 41 28.44 7.34 -1.55
C ASN A 41 28.67 6.04 -2.32
N ASP A 42 29.86 5.93 -2.92
CA ASP A 42 30.34 4.75 -3.65
C ASP A 42 30.96 3.72 -2.69
N ASP A 43 30.24 3.41 -1.63
CA ASP A 43 30.72 2.53 -0.57
C ASP A 43 30.73 1.06 -1.04
N SER A 44 31.90 0.67 -1.55
CA SER A 44 32.18 -0.69 -2.04
C SER A 44 32.43 -1.71 -0.91
N ASP A 45 32.54 -1.26 0.34
CA ASP A 45 32.76 -2.11 1.51
C ASP A 45 32.28 -1.38 2.78
N PRO A 46 31.05 -1.62 3.26
CA PRO A 46 30.52 -0.94 4.43
C PRO A 46 31.12 -1.56 5.70
N GLY A 47 32.43 -1.44 5.85
CA GLY A 47 33.04 -1.45 7.17
C GLY A 47 32.28 -0.45 8.04
N PHE A 48 31.92 -0.88 9.24
CA PHE A 48 31.10 -0.16 10.21
C PHE A 48 31.20 1.37 10.09
N GLU A 49 30.18 2.00 9.52
CA GLU A 49 30.13 3.46 9.39
C GLU A 49 29.92 4.09 10.79
N PRO A 50 30.71 5.11 11.20
CA PRO A 50 30.63 5.70 12.53
C PRO A 50 29.28 6.32 12.90
N ASP A 51 28.47 6.67 11.90
CA ASP A 51 27.10 7.18 12.06
C ASP A 51 26.04 6.07 12.10
N GLY A 52 26.46 4.81 11.91
CA GLY A 52 25.61 3.63 11.95
C GLY A 52 24.71 3.43 10.72
N ARG A 53 24.95 4.14 9.61
CA ARG A 53 24.09 4.13 8.41
C ARG A 53 24.13 2.81 7.62
N TYR A 54 25.32 2.24 7.42
CA TYR A 54 25.58 0.97 6.72
C TYR A 54 26.45 0.13 7.65
N GLN A 55 25.90 -0.95 8.22
CA GLN A 55 26.64 -1.82 9.14
C GLN A 55 26.83 -3.18 8.48
N ALA A 56 28.09 -3.59 8.30
CA ALA A 56 28.44 -4.90 7.76
C ALA A 56 27.73 -6.05 8.49
N ASP A 57 26.91 -6.81 7.77
CA ASP A 57 26.51 -8.18 8.15
C ASP A 57 27.49 -9.24 7.62
N GLY A 58 28.60 -8.80 7.01
CA GLY A 58 29.60 -9.67 6.38
C GLY A 58 29.21 -10.15 4.98
N VAL A 59 28.10 -9.66 4.43
CA VAL A 59 27.65 -9.95 3.06
C VAL A 59 27.46 -8.60 2.36
N ASN A 60 28.26 -8.25 1.35
CA ASN A 60 28.21 -6.96 0.63
C ASN A 60 26.82 -6.66 0.01
N ASN A 61 25.84 -6.24 0.83
CA ASN A 61 24.41 -6.25 0.52
C ASN A 61 23.61 -5.10 1.18
N TRP A 62 24.22 -3.91 1.29
CA TRP A 62 23.65 -2.74 1.97
C TRP A 62 22.41 -2.07 1.32
N CYS A 63 21.79 -2.66 0.30
CA CYS A 63 20.58 -2.11 -0.33
C CYS A 63 19.40 -1.96 0.65
N SER A 64 19.29 -2.85 1.64
CA SER A 64 18.22 -2.80 2.64
C SER A 64 18.50 -1.81 3.76
N GLU A 65 19.77 -1.67 4.15
CA GLU A 65 20.19 -0.59 5.05
C GLU A 65 19.96 0.78 4.40
N PHE A 66 20.33 0.95 3.13
CA PHE A 66 20.03 2.16 2.36
C PHE A 66 18.55 2.53 2.41
N VAL A 67 17.66 1.58 2.07
CA VAL A 67 16.22 1.84 2.12
C VAL A 67 15.77 2.16 3.55
N SER A 68 16.23 1.41 4.55
CA SER A 68 15.86 1.64 5.96
C SER A 68 16.30 3.01 6.47
N TRP A 69 17.54 3.40 6.16
CA TRP A 69 18.11 4.68 6.56
C TRP A 69 17.41 5.83 5.85
N VAL A 70 17.17 5.75 4.54
CA VAL A 70 16.44 6.78 3.82
C VAL A 70 15.04 6.98 4.39
N TYR A 71 14.34 5.88 4.70
CA TYR A 71 13.02 5.94 5.31
C TYR A 71 13.06 6.59 6.70
N ASP A 72 14.03 6.23 7.55
CA ASP A 72 14.24 6.84 8.87
C ASP A 72 14.52 8.35 8.76
N GLN A 73 15.50 8.75 7.96
CA GLN A 73 15.92 10.15 7.80
C GLN A 73 14.85 11.02 7.12
N ALA A 74 14.00 10.43 6.29
CA ALA A 74 12.85 11.12 5.71
C ALA A 74 11.66 11.27 6.67
N GLY A 75 11.76 10.75 7.91
CA GLY A 75 10.71 10.81 8.93
C GLY A 75 9.68 9.68 8.86
N TYR A 76 9.99 8.58 8.17
CA TYR A 76 9.14 7.41 7.97
C TYR A 76 9.83 6.09 8.39
N PRO A 77 10.42 6.00 9.60
CA PRO A 77 11.15 4.80 10.01
C PRO A 77 10.27 3.55 9.98
N PHE A 78 10.88 2.41 9.65
CA PHE A 78 10.25 1.13 9.91
C PHE A 78 10.10 0.90 11.43
N THR A 79 9.36 -0.14 11.79
CA THR A 79 9.14 -0.53 13.19
C THR A 79 9.43 -2.00 13.41
N GLY A 80 9.75 -2.38 14.65
CA GLY A 80 10.10 -3.76 15.00
C GLY A 80 11.38 -4.24 14.31
N GLY A 81 12.27 -3.32 13.94
CA GLY A 81 13.61 -3.57 13.42
C GLY A 81 14.69 -3.48 14.51
N SER A 82 15.94 -3.42 14.10
CA SER A 82 17.11 -3.20 14.97
C SER A 82 17.42 -1.70 15.12
N LEU A 83 18.49 -1.36 15.87
CA LEU A 83 19.01 0.02 16.04
C LEU A 83 17.95 1.05 16.48
N GLY A 84 17.12 0.72 17.47
CA GLY A 84 16.02 1.60 17.88
C GLY A 84 14.71 1.38 17.10
N GLY A 85 14.65 0.34 16.28
CA GLY A 85 13.42 -0.18 15.68
C GLY A 85 13.26 0.12 14.19
N TRP A 86 14.06 1.02 13.62
CA TRP A 86 13.95 1.48 12.24
C TRP A 86 14.70 0.59 11.24
N MET A 87 15.75 -0.12 11.67
CA MET A 87 16.60 -0.86 10.75
C MET A 87 16.01 -2.23 10.38
N LYS A 88 15.84 -2.48 9.08
CA LYS A 88 15.58 -3.81 8.51
C LYS A 88 16.82 -4.24 7.71
N TRP A 89 17.46 -5.31 8.17
CA TRP A 89 18.75 -5.78 7.67
C TRP A 89 18.69 -6.41 6.28
N ASN A 90 17.51 -6.80 5.81
CA ASN A 90 17.39 -7.40 4.50
C ASN A 90 16.06 -7.10 3.82
N THR A 91 16.08 -7.28 2.50
CA THR A 91 14.99 -6.96 1.58
C THR A 91 13.71 -7.71 1.92
N VAL A 92 13.84 -8.93 2.45
CA VAL A 92 12.72 -9.77 2.88
C VAL A 92 12.05 -9.19 4.13
N GLN A 93 12.81 -8.71 5.10
CA GLN A 93 12.26 -8.05 6.29
C GLN A 93 11.51 -6.75 5.95
N ILE A 94 11.98 -5.97 4.97
CA ILE A 94 11.28 -4.76 4.50
C ILE A 94 9.97 -5.16 3.82
N ARG A 95 10.01 -6.14 2.90
CA ARG A 95 8.82 -6.70 2.26
C ARG A 95 7.77 -7.15 3.27
N ASP A 96 8.21 -7.92 4.25
CA ASP A 96 7.34 -8.48 5.29
C ASP A 96 6.77 -7.36 6.15
N TRP A 97 7.56 -6.35 6.50
CA TRP A 97 7.05 -5.15 7.18
C TRP A 97 5.93 -4.47 6.38
N PHE A 98 6.09 -4.26 5.07
CA PHE A 98 5.00 -3.70 4.25
C PHE A 98 3.82 -4.66 4.13
N SER A 99 4.04 -5.97 4.18
CA SER A 99 2.99 -7.00 4.10
C SER A 99 2.15 -7.04 5.37
N ASP A 100 2.81 -6.97 6.52
CA ASP A 100 2.22 -6.88 7.86
C ASP A 100 1.47 -5.56 8.03
N ASN A 101 2.04 -4.45 7.53
CA ASN A 101 1.36 -3.15 7.49
C ASN A 101 0.36 -3.03 6.33
N SER A 102 0.20 -4.10 5.55
CA SER A 102 -0.89 -4.27 4.58
C SER A 102 -0.85 -3.30 3.40
N THR A 103 0.36 -2.79 3.18
CA THR A 103 0.77 -1.83 2.16
C THR A 103 1.56 -2.48 1.04
N TYR A 104 1.87 -3.78 1.14
CA TYR A 104 2.60 -4.49 0.10
C TYR A 104 1.66 -4.97 -1.02
N VAL A 105 2.05 -4.71 -2.27
CA VAL A 105 1.40 -5.23 -3.47
C VAL A 105 2.35 -6.21 -4.16
N GLU A 106 1.98 -7.48 -4.13
CA GLU A 106 2.69 -8.58 -4.81
C GLU A 106 2.36 -8.61 -6.30
N ARG A 107 3.34 -9.03 -7.11
CA ARG A 107 3.22 -9.10 -8.58
C ARG A 107 2.15 -10.05 -9.09
N ASP A 108 2.01 -11.22 -8.47
CA ASP A 108 0.97 -12.19 -8.76
C ASP A 108 -0.38 -11.83 -8.11
N GLY A 109 -0.41 -10.73 -7.36
CA GLY A 109 -1.59 -10.17 -6.74
C GLY A 109 -2.54 -9.51 -7.75
N GLY A 110 -3.84 -9.57 -7.46
CA GLY A 110 -4.89 -9.01 -8.33
C GLY A 110 -4.88 -7.48 -8.51
N ASP A 111 -4.02 -6.76 -7.77
CA ASP A 111 -3.88 -5.30 -7.87
C ASP A 111 -2.73 -4.87 -8.79
N TRP A 112 -1.81 -5.76 -9.14
CA TRP A 112 -0.59 -5.43 -9.88
C TRP A 112 -0.84 -4.62 -11.15
N GLY A 113 -1.81 -5.06 -11.97
CA GLY A 113 -2.13 -4.42 -13.24
C GLY A 113 -2.77 -3.03 -13.11
N ARG A 114 -3.26 -2.64 -11.93
CA ARG A 114 -3.86 -1.32 -11.66
C ARG A 114 -3.01 -0.43 -10.76
N LEU A 115 -1.97 -0.99 -10.15
CA LEU A 115 -1.10 -0.27 -9.26
C LEU A 115 -0.41 0.87 -10.02
N GLN A 116 -0.41 2.08 -9.45
CA GLN A 116 0.41 3.18 -9.93
C GLN A 116 1.44 3.54 -8.85
N PRO A 117 2.66 2.96 -8.89
CA PRO A 117 3.71 3.30 -7.94
C PRO A 117 4.00 4.79 -7.96
N GLN A 118 4.20 5.38 -6.79
CA GLN A 118 4.47 6.80 -6.59
C GLN A 118 5.92 7.03 -6.13
N PRO A 119 6.49 8.22 -6.38
CA PRO A 119 7.79 8.61 -5.82
C PRO A 119 7.88 8.28 -4.33
N GLY A 120 8.97 7.67 -3.88
CA GLY A 120 9.21 7.23 -2.51
C GLY A 120 8.73 5.81 -2.18
N ASP A 121 7.81 5.20 -2.94
CA ASP A 121 7.38 3.82 -2.68
C ASP A 121 8.56 2.84 -2.67
N TYR A 122 8.49 1.80 -1.84
CA TYR A 122 9.50 0.74 -1.81
C TYR A 122 9.31 -0.18 -3.02
N VAL A 123 10.42 -0.64 -3.61
CA VAL A 123 10.39 -1.66 -4.67
C VAL A 123 11.19 -2.89 -4.26
N PHE A 124 10.58 -4.07 -4.37
CA PHE A 124 11.23 -5.36 -4.16
C PHE A 124 11.58 -6.00 -5.50
N ILE A 125 12.84 -6.38 -5.67
CA ILE A 125 13.40 -6.91 -6.91
C ILE A 125 14.00 -8.30 -6.65
N SER A 126 13.60 -9.29 -7.45
CA SER A 126 14.27 -10.60 -7.47
C SER A 126 15.33 -10.61 -8.56
N ARG A 127 16.54 -11.07 -8.28
CA ARG A 127 17.57 -11.26 -9.32
C ARG A 127 17.30 -12.56 -10.09
N ALA A 128 17.12 -12.50 -11.40
CA ALA A 128 16.83 -13.69 -12.22
C ALA A 128 18.00 -14.67 -12.27
N SER A 129 19.25 -14.19 -12.13
CA SER A 129 20.44 -15.04 -12.03
C SER A 129 20.63 -15.68 -10.65
N ASN A 130 19.98 -15.15 -9.61
CA ASN A 130 20.02 -15.71 -8.25
C ASN A 130 18.76 -15.30 -7.48
N PRO A 131 17.64 -16.05 -7.66
CA PRO A 131 16.36 -15.74 -7.03
C PRO A 131 16.40 -15.72 -5.49
N GLY A 132 17.42 -16.34 -4.88
CA GLY A 132 17.65 -16.31 -3.43
C GLY A 132 18.28 -15.02 -2.91
N ARG A 133 18.81 -14.14 -3.77
CA ARG A 133 19.42 -12.85 -3.40
C ARG A 133 18.55 -11.70 -3.91
N ALA A 134 17.59 -11.28 -3.09
CA ALA A 134 16.68 -10.18 -3.39
C ALA A 134 17.37 -8.81 -3.26
N HIS A 135 16.97 -7.86 -4.12
CA HIS A 135 17.42 -6.48 -4.12
C HIS A 135 16.23 -5.54 -3.86
N SER A 136 16.51 -4.29 -3.54
CA SER A 136 15.47 -3.28 -3.36
C SER A 136 15.96 -1.88 -3.67
N GLY A 137 14.98 -0.98 -3.81
CA GLY A 137 15.22 0.43 -3.93
C GLY A 137 13.97 1.23 -3.62
N ILE A 138 13.99 2.47 -4.09
CA ILE A 138 12.95 3.47 -3.89
C ILE A 138 12.45 3.92 -5.26
N VAL A 139 11.14 3.91 -5.48
CA VAL A 139 10.52 4.43 -6.68
C VAL A 139 10.84 5.92 -6.80
N LYS A 140 11.47 6.35 -7.90
CA LYS A 140 11.67 7.77 -8.21
C LYS A 140 10.47 8.30 -8.97
N ARG A 141 10.04 7.58 -10.01
CA ARG A 141 8.90 7.92 -10.86
C ARG A 141 8.46 6.71 -11.69
N VAL A 142 7.25 6.79 -12.22
CA VAL A 142 6.82 6.00 -13.39
C VAL A 142 6.61 6.98 -14.52
N ASP A 143 7.27 6.76 -15.66
CA ASP A 143 7.14 7.64 -16.81
C ASP A 143 5.82 7.42 -17.57
N SER A 144 5.54 8.31 -18.53
CA SER A 144 4.31 8.29 -19.33
C SER A 144 4.17 7.05 -20.22
N ARG A 145 5.25 6.30 -20.46
CA ARG A 145 5.25 5.05 -21.23
C ARG A 145 5.05 3.83 -20.33
N GLY A 146 4.96 4.02 -19.02
CA GLY A 146 4.80 2.95 -18.05
C GLY A 146 6.11 2.31 -17.62
N GLY A 147 7.26 2.92 -17.93
CA GLY A 147 8.57 2.52 -17.44
C GLY A 147 8.80 3.01 -16.01
N LEU A 148 9.39 2.16 -15.17
CA LEU A 148 9.70 2.47 -13.77
C LEU A 148 11.13 2.97 -13.63
N TRP A 149 11.32 4.05 -12.88
CA TRP A 149 12.61 4.59 -12.52
C TRP A 149 12.79 4.54 -11.00
N THR A 150 13.94 4.05 -10.54
CA THR A 150 14.24 3.83 -9.11
C THR A 150 15.57 4.47 -8.70
N ILE A 151 15.70 4.75 -7.41
CA ILE A 151 16.95 5.05 -6.72
C ILE A 151 17.32 3.82 -5.90
N GLU A 152 18.52 3.27 -6.14
CA GLU A 152 18.94 2.00 -5.56
C GLU A 152 20.33 2.11 -4.94
N GLY A 153 20.46 1.70 -3.68
CA GLY A 153 21.75 1.54 -3.02
C GLY A 153 22.36 0.18 -3.34
N ASN A 154 23.69 0.08 -3.24
CA ASN A 154 24.47 -1.12 -3.54
C ASN A 154 24.23 -1.70 -4.95
N ASN A 155 24.07 -0.83 -5.93
CA ASN A 155 24.07 -1.23 -7.33
C ASN A 155 25.50 -1.11 -7.86
N ALA A 156 26.19 -2.25 -7.96
CA ALA A 156 27.64 -2.32 -8.19
C ALA A 156 28.47 -1.50 -7.18
N GLY A 157 28.08 -1.54 -5.89
CA GLY A 157 28.79 -0.87 -4.79
C GLY A 157 28.52 0.64 -4.67
N ARG A 158 27.49 1.17 -5.32
CA ARG A 158 27.14 2.60 -5.29
C ARG A 158 25.64 2.85 -5.18
N VAL A 159 25.28 4.10 -4.87
CA VAL A 159 23.91 4.60 -5.05
C VAL A 159 23.70 5.03 -6.50
N VAL A 160 22.66 4.51 -7.14
CA VAL A 160 22.26 4.87 -8.51
C VAL A 160 20.95 5.67 -8.46
N ASP A 161 20.95 6.90 -8.99
CA ASP A 161 19.77 7.81 -9.00
C ASP A 161 18.68 7.39 -10.00
N GLU A 162 19.07 6.71 -11.08
CA GLU A 162 18.17 6.43 -12.21
C GLU A 162 18.38 5.02 -12.75
N TYR A 163 17.94 4.03 -11.99
CA TYR A 163 17.82 2.67 -12.52
C TYR A 163 16.47 2.50 -13.23
N TYR A 164 16.47 1.94 -14.44
CA TYR A 164 15.30 1.91 -15.32
C TYR A 164 14.79 0.49 -15.58
N TYR A 165 13.49 0.28 -15.37
CA TYR A 165 12.76 -0.95 -15.67
C TYR A 165 11.68 -0.67 -16.73
N PRO A 166 11.99 -0.85 -18.03
CA PRO A 166 11.08 -0.48 -19.13
C PRO A 166 9.76 -1.24 -19.11
N SER A 167 9.81 -2.51 -18.72
CA SER A 167 8.69 -3.44 -18.81
C SER A 167 8.31 -4.01 -17.45
N PHE A 168 8.45 -3.25 -16.35
CA PHE A 168 8.24 -3.81 -15.00
C PHE A 168 6.87 -4.48 -14.80
N ARG A 169 5.84 -4.05 -15.55
CA ARG A 169 4.48 -4.61 -15.48
C ARG A 169 4.33 -5.96 -16.17
N THR A 170 4.95 -6.11 -17.34
CA THR A 170 4.81 -7.29 -18.22
C THR A 170 5.98 -8.26 -18.07
N ASN A 171 7.15 -7.74 -17.73
CA ASN A 171 8.43 -8.41 -17.65
C ASN A 171 8.75 -9.18 -18.93
N ASP A 172 8.58 -8.52 -20.06
CA ASP A 172 9.14 -9.02 -21.32
C ASP A 172 10.67 -9.08 -21.17
N SER A 173 11.23 -10.30 -21.23
CA SER A 173 12.66 -10.54 -21.02
C SER A 173 13.54 -9.95 -22.11
N SER A 174 12.94 -9.59 -23.26
CA SER A 174 13.66 -9.03 -24.40
C SER A 174 14.19 -7.60 -24.19
N ASP A 175 13.71 -6.89 -23.16
CA ASP A 175 14.07 -5.49 -22.84
C ASP A 175 14.76 -5.32 -21.47
N LEU A 176 15.20 -6.40 -20.82
CA LEU A 176 15.88 -6.27 -19.52
C LEU A 176 17.28 -5.66 -19.71
N PRO A 177 17.66 -4.60 -18.95
CA PRO A 177 19.02 -4.07 -19.02
C PRO A 177 20.03 -5.17 -18.66
N ALA A 178 21.02 -5.36 -19.54
CA ALA A 178 21.96 -6.48 -19.52
C ALA A 178 22.76 -6.64 -18.20
N GLU A 179 22.71 -5.66 -17.30
CA GLU A 179 23.53 -5.61 -16.09
C GLU A 179 22.78 -5.91 -14.77
N THR A 180 21.44 -6.03 -14.73
CA THR A 180 20.77 -6.43 -13.46
C THR A 180 19.99 -7.73 -13.49
N ASN A 181 19.50 -8.22 -14.62
CA ASN A 181 18.62 -9.39 -14.65
C ASN A 181 17.50 -9.32 -13.57
N GLY A 182 17.10 -8.13 -13.13
CA GLY A 182 16.24 -7.93 -11.96
C GLY A 182 14.77 -7.87 -12.36
N ILE A 183 13.95 -8.72 -11.76
CA ILE A 183 12.50 -8.74 -11.95
C ILE A 183 11.85 -8.01 -10.77
N VAL A 184 11.06 -6.98 -11.05
CA VAL A 184 10.24 -6.32 -10.02
C VAL A 184 9.17 -7.31 -9.55
N MET A 185 9.14 -7.64 -8.26
CA MET A 185 8.20 -8.62 -7.69
C MET A 185 7.13 -8.00 -6.79
N GLY A 186 7.30 -6.75 -6.38
CA GLY A 186 6.31 -6.09 -5.56
C GLY A 186 6.70 -4.67 -5.16
N PHE A 187 5.73 -3.97 -4.59
CA PHE A 187 5.90 -2.61 -4.08
C PHE A 187 5.38 -2.50 -2.65
N GLY A 188 6.13 -1.80 -1.81
CA GLY A 188 5.65 -1.33 -0.51
C GLY A 188 5.13 0.09 -0.66
N LEU A 189 3.82 0.27 -0.56
CA LEU A 189 3.20 1.57 -0.78
C LEU A 189 3.27 2.45 0.47
N ARG A 190 3.77 3.68 0.32
CA ARG A 190 3.78 4.67 1.41
C ARG A 190 2.39 5.22 1.73
N THR A 191 1.55 5.30 0.69
CA THR A 191 0.13 5.62 0.80
C THR A 191 -0.65 4.32 0.74
N GLY A 192 -1.58 4.12 1.67
CA GLY A 192 -2.08 2.79 2.02
C GLY A 192 -1.90 2.42 3.49
N LYS A 193 -1.49 3.38 4.35
CA LYS A 193 -1.49 3.20 5.81
C LYS A 193 -2.84 2.61 6.21
N ASN A 194 -2.83 1.36 6.70
CA ASN A 194 -3.97 0.82 7.42
C ASN A 194 -4.29 1.85 8.50
N ILE A 195 -5.53 2.36 8.49
CA ILE A 195 -6.02 3.28 9.50
C ILE A 195 -6.02 2.47 10.79
N ARG A 196 -4.87 2.49 11.49
CA ARG A 196 -4.66 1.78 12.75
C ARG A 196 -5.90 2.00 13.60
N LEU A 197 -6.53 0.90 13.97
CA LEU A 197 -7.72 0.82 14.80
C LEU A 197 -7.75 1.93 15.86
N ASN A 198 -8.56 2.94 15.62
CA ASN A 198 -8.95 3.87 16.66
C ASN A 198 -10.42 4.15 16.48
N GLY A 199 -11.25 3.25 16.98
CA GLY A 199 -12.67 3.21 16.70
C GLY A 199 -13.40 2.10 17.45
N SER A 200 -14.71 2.02 17.23
CA SER A 200 -15.58 0.98 17.78
C SER A 200 -16.23 0.18 16.65
N ALA A 201 -16.28 -1.14 16.81
CA ALA A 201 -16.93 -2.04 15.86
C ALA A 201 -18.36 -2.40 16.29
N SER A 202 -19.28 -2.53 15.34
CA SER A 202 -20.64 -3.03 15.57
C SER A 202 -21.11 -3.86 14.38
N ALA A 203 -22.12 -4.70 14.58
CA ALA A 203 -22.66 -5.57 13.53
C ALA A 203 -24.19 -5.71 13.66
N SER A 204 -24.84 -6.22 12.61
CA SER A 204 -26.26 -6.61 12.68
C SER A 204 -26.52 -7.71 13.70
N SER A 205 -25.61 -8.67 13.79
CA SER A 205 -25.63 -9.75 14.76
C SER A 205 -24.22 -10.33 14.92
N SER A 206 -23.99 -11.08 16.01
CA SER A 206 -22.72 -11.75 16.27
C SER A 206 -22.96 -13.15 16.82
N GLY A 207 -22.26 -14.13 16.25
CA GLY A 207 -22.20 -15.49 16.81
C GLY A 207 -21.48 -15.54 18.17
N ASN A 208 -21.64 -16.64 18.90
CA ASN A 208 -21.02 -16.83 20.21
C ASN A 208 -19.50 -16.68 20.14
N ASN A 209 -18.93 -15.84 20.99
CA ASN A 209 -17.50 -15.48 21.02
C ASN A 209 -16.96 -14.84 19.72
N ARG A 210 -17.83 -14.31 18.85
CA ARG A 210 -17.48 -13.68 17.56
C ARG A 210 -17.84 -12.19 17.58
N SER A 211 -17.24 -11.45 18.51
CA SER A 211 -17.41 -9.98 18.62
C SER A 211 -17.06 -9.27 17.30
N PRO A 212 -17.75 -8.17 16.92
CA PRO A 212 -17.43 -7.38 15.73
C PRO A 212 -15.98 -6.90 15.66
N TYR A 213 -15.37 -6.64 16.82
CA TYR A 213 -13.99 -6.16 16.91
C TYR A 213 -12.97 -7.13 16.32
N ARG A 214 -13.27 -8.45 16.33
CA ARG A 214 -12.38 -9.50 15.83
C ARG A 214 -12.14 -9.49 14.31
N ALA A 215 -12.90 -8.69 13.57
CA ALA A 215 -12.67 -8.50 12.13
C ALA A 215 -11.80 -7.26 11.86
N PHE A 216 -11.31 -6.61 12.91
CA PHE A 216 -10.52 -5.41 12.78
C PHE A 216 -9.26 -5.45 13.64
N ASP A 217 -9.04 -6.50 14.45
CA ASP A 217 -8.02 -6.55 15.51
C ASP A 217 -6.61 -6.85 15.02
N GLY A 218 -6.42 -7.06 13.72
CA GLY A 218 -5.13 -7.37 13.11
C GLY A 218 -4.64 -8.78 13.44
N ASN A 219 -5.51 -9.65 13.95
CA ASN A 219 -5.18 -11.00 14.33
C ASN A 219 -5.86 -12.00 13.37
N SER A 220 -5.05 -12.55 12.46
CA SER A 220 -5.48 -13.52 11.45
C SER A 220 -6.01 -14.85 12.01
N SER A 221 -5.90 -15.10 13.31
CA SER A 221 -6.47 -16.27 13.99
C SER A 221 -7.87 -16.02 14.55
N THR A 222 -8.32 -14.76 14.57
CA THR A 222 -9.63 -14.36 15.08
C THR A 222 -10.53 -13.85 13.97
N PHE A 223 -11.85 -13.94 14.18
CA PHE A 223 -12.80 -13.48 13.19
C PHE A 223 -14.15 -13.11 13.81
N TRP A 224 -14.86 -12.21 13.15
CA TRP A 224 -16.27 -11.99 13.35
C TRP A 224 -17.10 -12.84 12.37
N ARG A 225 -18.31 -13.23 12.80
CA ARG A 225 -19.37 -13.72 11.92
C ARG A 225 -20.74 -13.30 12.45
N ASN A 226 -21.71 -13.16 11.55
CA ASN A 226 -23.11 -13.01 11.96
C ASN A 226 -23.64 -14.31 12.61
N ARG A 227 -24.77 -14.20 13.31
CA ARG A 227 -25.53 -15.39 13.77
C ARG A 227 -26.11 -16.12 12.56
N THR A 228 -26.42 -17.40 12.72
CA THR A 228 -27.23 -18.14 11.75
C THR A 228 -28.71 -17.77 11.89
N ASN A 229 -29.53 -18.22 10.95
CA ASN A 229 -30.97 -18.01 10.84
C ASN A 229 -31.37 -16.53 10.87
N GLN A 230 -30.53 -15.66 10.29
CA GLN A 230 -30.83 -14.23 10.19
C GLN A 230 -31.52 -13.94 8.86
N THR A 231 -32.54 -13.10 8.90
CA THR A 231 -33.23 -12.63 7.69
C THR A 231 -32.53 -11.40 7.11
N GLY A 232 -32.51 -11.28 5.78
CA GLY A 232 -31.98 -10.12 5.09
C GLY A 232 -30.46 -9.98 5.12
N SER A 233 -29.96 -8.85 4.62
CA SER A 233 -28.53 -8.58 4.52
C SER A 233 -27.91 -8.31 5.89
N GLN A 234 -26.87 -9.06 6.24
CA GLN A 234 -26.10 -8.86 7.45
C GLN A 234 -24.95 -7.89 7.21
N TRP A 235 -24.56 -7.15 8.25
CA TRP A 235 -23.57 -6.08 8.13
C TRP A 235 -22.58 -6.03 9.28
N LEU A 236 -21.39 -5.51 8.97
CA LEU A 236 -20.32 -5.18 9.92
C LEU A 236 -19.89 -3.73 9.68
N GLU A 237 -19.72 -2.97 10.75
CA GLU A 237 -19.39 -1.55 10.75
C GLU A 237 -18.16 -1.25 11.61
N LEU A 238 -17.31 -0.37 11.10
CA LEU A 238 -16.30 0.34 11.86
C LEU A 238 -16.68 1.81 11.99
N LYS A 239 -16.71 2.33 13.23
CA LYS A 239 -16.84 3.76 13.55
C LYS A 239 -15.47 4.27 14.00
N PHE A 240 -14.91 5.24 13.28
CA PHE A 240 -13.64 5.87 13.62
C PHE A 240 -13.79 6.91 14.75
N ASN A 241 -12.80 7.01 15.63
CA ASN A 241 -12.73 8.00 16.70
C ASN A 241 -12.51 9.41 16.16
N SER A 242 -11.75 9.55 15.07
CA SER A 242 -11.62 10.77 14.26
C SER A 242 -12.01 10.49 12.81
N ALA A 243 -12.50 11.49 12.09
CA ALA A 243 -12.88 11.33 10.69
C ALA A 243 -11.65 10.98 9.83
N GLN A 244 -11.82 10.10 8.86
CA GLN A 244 -10.73 9.58 8.03
C GLN A 244 -11.01 9.82 6.54
N THR A 245 -9.94 9.86 5.74
CA THR A 245 -10.05 9.64 4.30
C THR A 245 -9.91 8.15 4.03
N VAL A 246 -10.83 7.56 3.26
CA VAL A 246 -10.85 6.13 2.93
C VAL A 246 -10.72 5.94 1.43
N THR A 247 -9.69 5.22 0.99
CA THR A 247 -9.39 4.96 -0.43
C THR A 247 -9.53 3.48 -0.77
N LYS A 248 -9.28 2.59 0.19
CA LYS A 248 -9.31 1.14 -0.01
C LYS A 248 -9.78 0.40 1.23
N VAL A 249 -10.40 -0.77 1.02
CA VAL A 249 -10.57 -1.79 2.04
C VAL A 249 -9.91 -3.09 1.57
N ARG A 250 -9.17 -3.77 2.45
CA ARG A 250 -8.69 -5.14 2.24
C ARG A 250 -9.54 -6.09 3.07
N LEU A 251 -10.08 -7.14 2.46
CA LEU A 251 -10.93 -8.12 3.12
C LEU A 251 -10.26 -9.49 3.17
N THR A 252 -10.30 -10.10 4.34
CA THR A 252 -9.96 -11.50 4.57
C THR A 252 -11.21 -12.20 5.09
N PHE A 253 -11.93 -12.88 4.19
CA PHE A 253 -13.07 -13.71 4.53
C PHE A 253 -12.64 -15.10 4.99
N GLY A 254 -13.48 -15.75 5.80
CA GLY A 254 -13.37 -17.18 6.08
C GLY A 254 -13.96 -18.07 4.98
N SER A 255 -14.19 -19.35 5.30
CA SER A 255 -14.78 -20.32 4.37
C SER A 255 -16.18 -19.94 3.90
N HIS A 256 -16.96 -19.28 4.76
CA HIS A 256 -18.28 -18.70 4.46
C HIS A 256 -18.11 -17.21 4.24
N TYR A 257 -18.28 -16.77 2.99
CA TYR A 257 -17.95 -15.42 2.54
C TYR A 257 -19.10 -14.78 1.75
N CYS A 258 -18.98 -13.48 1.49
CA CYS A 258 -19.96 -12.77 0.67
C CYS A 258 -19.64 -12.92 -0.81
N ARG A 259 -20.57 -13.48 -1.58
CA ARG A 259 -20.53 -13.45 -3.05
C ARG A 259 -20.97 -12.10 -3.58
N ASN A 260 -22.02 -11.52 -3.01
CA ASN A 260 -22.44 -10.16 -3.31
C ASN A 260 -22.40 -9.34 -2.03
N TYR A 261 -21.81 -8.14 -2.11
CA TYR A 261 -21.76 -7.23 -0.98
C TYR A 261 -21.68 -5.77 -1.40
N LYS A 262 -22.05 -4.88 -0.49
CA LYS A 262 -22.02 -3.43 -0.71
C LYS A 262 -21.24 -2.73 0.40
N PHE A 263 -20.53 -1.67 0.03
CA PHE A 263 -19.96 -0.73 0.98
C PHE A 263 -20.76 0.55 1.00
N ARG A 264 -21.00 1.06 2.20
CA ARG A 264 -21.46 2.44 2.41
C ARG A 264 -20.61 3.10 3.47
N VAL A 265 -20.52 4.42 3.38
CA VAL A 265 -19.84 5.24 4.36
C VAL A 265 -20.79 6.30 4.90
N LYS A 266 -20.51 6.80 6.09
CA LYS A 266 -21.14 7.99 6.68
C LYS A 266 -20.04 8.97 7.03
N ARG A 267 -20.13 10.20 6.50
CA ARG A 267 -19.23 11.30 6.86
C ARG A 267 -19.54 11.83 8.25
N SER A 268 -18.64 12.64 8.84
CA SER A 268 -18.85 13.30 10.14
C SER A 268 -20.16 14.09 10.18
N SER A 269 -20.46 14.81 9.11
CA SER A 269 -21.74 15.45 8.84
C SER A 269 -22.42 14.76 7.66
N GLY A 270 -23.70 14.41 7.81
CA GLY A 270 -24.52 13.89 6.71
C GLY A 270 -25.03 12.46 6.86
N SER A 271 -25.61 11.96 5.78
CA SER A 271 -26.30 10.67 5.69
C SER A 271 -25.39 9.55 5.17
N TRP A 272 -25.86 8.31 5.28
CA TRP A 272 -25.19 7.17 4.66
C TRP A 272 -25.31 7.22 3.14
N HIS A 273 -24.23 6.88 2.43
CA HIS A 273 -24.27 6.70 0.98
C HIS A 273 -23.43 5.49 0.55
N TYR A 274 -23.85 4.81 -0.51
CA TYR A 274 -23.12 3.67 -1.08
C TYR A 274 -21.88 4.15 -1.85
N VAL A 275 -20.78 3.44 -1.68
CA VAL A 275 -19.49 3.75 -2.34
C VAL A 275 -19.00 2.60 -3.23
N LYS A 276 -19.52 1.39 -3.03
CA LYS A 276 -19.20 0.24 -3.88
C LYS A 276 -20.26 -0.85 -3.81
N THR A 277 -20.45 -1.55 -4.92
CA THR A 277 -21.16 -2.82 -4.99
C THR A 277 -20.24 -3.85 -5.66
N ILE A 278 -20.17 -5.04 -5.08
CA ILE A 278 -19.44 -6.20 -5.61
C ILE A 278 -20.43 -7.33 -5.81
N THR A 279 -20.33 -8.02 -6.94
CA THR A 279 -21.16 -9.17 -7.30
C THR A 279 -20.29 -10.31 -7.80
N GLY A 280 -20.71 -11.56 -7.54
CA GLY A 280 -20.01 -12.74 -8.07
C GLY A 280 -18.60 -12.93 -7.50
N ASN A 281 -18.31 -12.38 -6.31
CA ASN A 281 -17.01 -12.58 -5.66
C ASN A 281 -16.73 -14.08 -5.48
N SER A 282 -15.49 -14.46 -5.77
CA SER A 282 -14.93 -15.80 -5.52
C SER A 282 -13.61 -15.73 -4.73
N ARG A 283 -13.15 -14.53 -4.37
CA ARG A 283 -11.90 -14.30 -3.64
C ARG A 283 -12.19 -14.20 -2.14
N ARG A 284 -11.53 -15.07 -1.36
CA ARG A 284 -11.66 -15.12 0.11
C ARG A 284 -10.56 -14.36 0.82
N ASN A 285 -9.31 -14.51 0.37
CA ASN A 285 -8.16 -13.87 1.01
C ASN A 285 -7.75 -12.62 0.22
N ARG A 286 -7.37 -11.55 0.93
CA ARG A 286 -6.83 -10.29 0.38
C ARG A 286 -7.68 -9.70 -0.77
N ALA A 287 -9.00 -9.71 -0.63
CA ALA A 287 -9.87 -9.06 -1.61
C ALA A 287 -9.81 -7.54 -1.40
N HIS A 288 -9.05 -6.85 -2.26
CA HIS A 288 -8.96 -5.39 -2.25
C HIS A 288 -10.17 -4.77 -2.94
N VAL A 289 -10.73 -3.77 -2.28
CA VAL A 289 -11.88 -3.00 -2.75
C VAL A 289 -11.51 -1.54 -2.76
N TRP A 290 -11.33 -1.02 -3.97
CA TRP A 290 -10.93 0.36 -4.21
C TRP A 290 -12.15 1.29 -4.34
N PHE A 291 -12.06 2.46 -3.74
CA PHE A 291 -13.03 3.55 -3.83
C PHE A 291 -12.38 4.78 -4.47
N THR A 292 -13.17 5.62 -5.15
CA THR A 292 -12.80 7.03 -5.26
C THR A 292 -12.62 7.58 -3.83
N PRO A 293 -11.55 8.33 -3.51
CA PRO A 293 -11.28 8.78 -2.15
C PRO A 293 -12.51 9.33 -1.44
N GLN A 294 -12.85 8.75 -0.29
CA GLN A 294 -13.98 9.16 0.54
C GLN A 294 -13.45 9.98 1.71
N GLU A 295 -13.60 11.29 1.65
CA GLU A 295 -13.14 12.20 2.71
C GLU A 295 -14.12 12.29 3.89
N ASN A 296 -13.59 12.66 5.06
CA ASN A 296 -14.35 12.91 6.29
C ASN A 296 -15.23 11.74 6.75
N VAL A 297 -14.85 10.51 6.43
CA VAL A 297 -15.59 9.29 6.80
C VAL A 297 -15.48 9.06 8.30
N LYS A 298 -16.64 9.01 8.97
CA LYS A 298 -16.75 8.67 10.39
C LYS A 298 -17.13 7.19 10.59
N ARG A 299 -17.81 6.59 9.61
CA ARG A 299 -18.22 5.18 9.66
C ARG A 299 -18.14 4.54 8.29
N ILE A 300 -17.71 3.29 8.24
CA ILE A 300 -17.77 2.44 7.05
C ILE A 300 -18.46 1.13 7.39
N ARG A 301 -19.30 0.63 6.48
CA ARG A 301 -20.05 -0.59 6.68
C ARG A 301 -20.04 -1.46 5.43
N ILE A 302 -19.75 -2.75 5.61
CA ILE A 302 -19.94 -3.81 4.62
C ILE A 302 -21.29 -4.48 4.83
N TYR A 303 -22.01 -4.75 3.74
CA TYR A 303 -23.28 -5.49 3.71
C TYR A 303 -23.13 -6.75 2.89
N CYS A 304 -23.31 -7.92 3.48
CA CYS A 304 -23.44 -9.16 2.74
C CYS A 304 -24.86 -9.26 2.18
N THR A 305 -25.01 -9.21 0.86
CA THR A 305 -26.32 -9.30 0.20
C THR A 305 -26.54 -10.67 -0.45
N ARG A 306 -25.48 -11.48 -0.60
CA ARG A 306 -25.57 -12.89 -0.99
C ARG A 306 -24.38 -13.67 -0.43
N TYR A 307 -24.66 -14.74 0.32
CA TYR A 307 -23.66 -15.63 0.92
C TYR A 307 -23.11 -16.66 -0.07
N SER A 308 -22.01 -17.32 0.29
CA SER A 308 -21.34 -18.31 -0.56
C SER A 308 -21.98 -19.70 -0.53
N ALA A 309 -22.40 -20.18 0.64
CA ALA A 309 -22.89 -21.55 0.81
C ALA A 309 -23.83 -21.77 2.03
N ASP A 310 -24.16 -20.73 2.83
CA ASP A 310 -25.00 -20.82 4.05
C ASP A 310 -25.74 -19.49 4.33
N ASP A 311 -26.28 -19.30 5.53
CA ASP A 311 -26.96 -18.08 6.00
C ASP A 311 -26.07 -17.09 6.77
N TYR A 312 -24.75 -17.30 6.72
CA TYR A 312 -23.77 -16.43 7.37
C TYR A 312 -22.51 -16.21 6.55
N PHE A 313 -21.75 -15.19 6.95
CA PHE A 313 -20.39 -14.96 6.49
C PHE A 313 -19.48 -14.67 7.67
N SER A 314 -18.18 -14.87 7.43
CA SER A 314 -17.11 -14.65 8.38
C SER A 314 -16.07 -13.72 7.77
N LEU A 315 -15.60 -12.77 8.57
CA LEU A 315 -14.50 -11.88 8.26
C LEU A 315 -13.44 -12.02 9.34
N TYR A 316 -12.27 -12.49 8.94
CA TYR A 316 -11.07 -12.48 9.76
C TYR A 316 -10.52 -11.06 9.85
N GLU A 317 -10.44 -10.35 8.73
CA GLU A 317 -9.97 -8.97 8.70
C GLU A 317 -10.74 -8.12 7.69
N MET A 318 -10.99 -6.88 8.08
CA MET A 318 -11.44 -5.77 7.24
C MET A 318 -10.57 -4.56 7.54
N GLU A 319 -9.58 -4.35 6.70
CA GLU A 319 -8.58 -3.30 6.91
C GLU A 319 -8.91 -2.11 6.04
N VAL A 320 -9.10 -0.95 6.67
CA VAL A 320 -9.49 0.28 5.98
C VAL A 320 -8.26 1.14 5.79
N MET A 321 -8.00 1.61 4.57
CA MET A 321 -6.77 2.30 4.21
C MET A 321 -7.05 3.69 3.65
N LYS A 322 -6.10 4.59 3.89
CA LYS A 322 -6.02 5.94 3.31
C LYS A 322 -5.01 5.94 2.18
#